data_AF-A0A090MBU3-F1
#
_entry.id   AF-A0A090MBU3-F1
#
_cell.length_a   1.000
_cell.length_b   1.000
_cell.length_c   1.000
_cell.angle_alpha   90.00
_cell.angle_beta   90.00
_cell.angle_gamma   90.00
#
_symmetry.space_group_name_H-M   'P 1'
#
loop_
_entity.id
_entity.type
_entity.pdbx_description
1 polymer ?
#
loop_
_entity_poly.entity_id
_entity_poly.type
_entity_poly.pdbx_seq_one_letter_code
_entity_poly.pdbx_strand_id
1 'polypeptide(L)'
;MEDSVHRSPPSEEERHGYFRGLPSRPILIARTSTDPWVMHENFHCVYKTLSVVRKHAITDMWDTGPLCRDIMECLENVEMIGVDILRLGYEHLSKLDEDEESDKPVTMLISVKKDSIDLSNGLAIVLRCQEILRTYGLEDVEVEMKEAVLSFL
;
A
#
# COMPACT_ATOMS: atom_id res chain seq x y z
N MET A 1 26.10 7.07 8.26
CA MET A 1 26.33 5.99 7.28
C MET A 1 25.10 5.11 7.42
N GLU A 2 24.04 5.51 6.75
CA GLU A 2 22.77 4.78 6.78
C GLU A 2 22.94 3.55 5.89
N ASP A 3 22.74 2.37 6.45
CA ASP A 3 22.61 1.14 5.68
C ASP A 3 21.46 1.34 4.70
N SER A 4 21.78 1.50 3.42
CA SER A 4 20.76 1.48 2.38
C SER A 4 20.24 0.05 2.31
N VAL A 5 19.12 -0.20 2.99
CA VAL A 5 18.32 -1.41 2.74
C VAL A 5 17.97 -1.38 1.26
N HIS A 6 18.69 -2.16 0.46
CA HIS A 6 18.47 -2.23 -0.97
C HIS A 6 17.13 -2.92 -1.18
N ARG A 7 16.08 -2.12 -1.41
CA ARG A 7 14.74 -2.65 -1.69
C ARG A 7 14.78 -3.29 -3.08
N SER A 8 14.38 -4.54 -3.16
CA SER A 8 14.22 -5.27 -4.41
C SER A 8 12.73 -5.39 -4.76
N PRO A 9 12.39 -5.51 -6.05
CA PRO A 9 11.04 -5.92 -6.45
C PRO A 9 10.56 -7.19 -5.73
N PRO A 10 9.24 -7.31 -5.46
CA PRO A 10 8.67 -8.50 -4.84
C PRO A 10 8.83 -9.74 -5.73
N SER A 11 8.96 -10.91 -5.10
CA SER A 11 9.02 -12.20 -5.81
C SER A 11 7.69 -12.53 -6.50
N GLU A 12 7.70 -13.39 -7.52
CA GLU A 12 6.45 -13.79 -8.21
C GLU A 12 5.42 -14.40 -7.24
N GLU A 13 5.88 -15.19 -6.27
CA GLU A 13 5.04 -15.79 -5.24
C GLU A 13 4.39 -14.74 -4.35
N GLU A 14 5.19 -13.79 -3.85
CA GLU A 14 4.69 -12.65 -3.06
C GLU A 14 3.68 -11.84 -3.86
N ARG A 15 3.97 -11.55 -5.13
CA ARG A 15 3.10 -10.73 -5.97
C ARG A 15 1.67 -11.25 -6.04
N HIS A 16 1.50 -12.56 -6.15
CA HIS A 16 0.20 -13.22 -6.24
C HIS A 16 -0.41 -13.53 -4.86
N GLY A 17 0.42 -13.66 -3.82
CA GLY A 17 0.00 -14.02 -2.48
C GLY A 17 -0.31 -12.85 -1.56
N TYR A 18 0.31 -11.69 -1.78
CA TYR A 18 0.35 -10.57 -0.83
C TYR A 18 -1.02 -9.97 -0.50
N PHE A 19 -1.90 -9.85 -1.49
CA PHE A 19 -3.26 -9.33 -1.31
C PHE A 19 -4.31 -10.43 -1.15
N ARG A 20 -3.91 -11.66 -0.82
CA ARG A 20 -4.86 -12.74 -0.55
C ARG A 20 -5.79 -12.34 0.60
N GLY A 21 -7.09 -12.31 0.31
CA GLY A 21 -8.13 -11.84 1.25
C GLY A 21 -8.96 -10.69 0.68
N LEU A 22 -8.36 -9.88 -0.19
CA LEU A 22 -9.05 -8.77 -0.83
C LEU A 22 -9.91 -9.24 -2.02
N PRO A 23 -11.03 -8.54 -2.32
CA PRO A 23 -11.76 -8.70 -3.57
C PRO A 23 -10.83 -8.56 -4.78
N SER A 24 -11.14 -9.26 -5.87
CA SER A 24 -10.35 -9.34 -7.12
C SER A 24 -8.93 -9.90 -7.04
N ARG A 25 -8.41 -10.18 -5.82
CA ARG A 25 -7.03 -10.69 -5.58
C ARG A 25 -5.98 -9.92 -6.39
N PRO A 26 -5.78 -8.64 -6.08
CA PRO A 26 -4.84 -7.79 -6.81
C PRO A 26 -3.42 -8.33 -6.82
N ILE A 27 -2.65 -7.97 -7.84
CA ILE A 27 -1.24 -8.32 -7.94
C ILE A 27 -0.39 -7.19 -7.36
N LEU A 28 0.50 -7.50 -6.42
CA LEU A 28 1.45 -6.54 -5.89
C LEU A 28 2.49 -6.18 -6.96
N ILE A 29 2.79 -4.89 -7.05
CA ILE A 29 3.86 -4.35 -7.91
C ILE A 29 5.05 -3.94 -7.02
N ALA A 30 4.79 -3.18 -5.97
CA ALA A 30 5.82 -2.69 -5.06
C ALA A 30 5.22 -2.30 -3.70
N ARG A 31 6.06 -2.30 -2.65
CA ARG A 31 5.71 -1.84 -1.31
C ARG A 31 6.92 -1.23 -0.60
N THR A 32 6.68 -0.33 0.35
CA THR A 32 7.73 0.28 1.16
C THR A 32 8.09 -0.50 2.41
N SER A 33 7.14 -1.27 2.95
CA SER A 33 7.35 -2.10 4.14
C SER A 33 8.54 -3.01 3.90
N THR A 34 9.44 -3.09 4.88
CA THR A 34 10.62 -3.98 4.85
C THR A 34 10.35 -5.32 5.52
N ASP A 35 9.14 -5.51 6.07
CA ASP A 35 8.78 -6.75 6.73
C ASP A 35 8.77 -7.90 5.71
N PRO A 36 9.47 -9.02 5.98
CA PRO A 36 9.44 -10.16 5.08
C PRO A 36 8.01 -10.66 4.89
N TRP A 37 7.60 -10.85 3.63
CA TRP A 37 6.35 -11.54 3.35
C TRP A 37 6.56 -13.05 3.44
N VAL A 38 5.61 -13.76 4.05
CA VAL A 38 5.63 -15.22 4.20
C VAL A 38 4.32 -15.79 3.68
N MET A 39 4.40 -16.82 2.85
CA MET A 39 3.20 -17.54 2.43
C MET A 39 2.61 -18.30 3.62
N HIS A 40 1.36 -18.02 3.96
CA HIS A 40 0.62 -18.80 4.95
C HIS A 40 -0.13 -19.95 4.26
N GLU A 41 0.48 -21.14 4.26
CA GLU A 41 -0.03 -22.34 3.56
C GLU A 41 -1.28 -23.00 4.20
N ASN A 42 -1.61 -22.67 5.45
CA ASN A 42 -2.65 -23.36 6.21
C ASN A 42 -4.04 -22.69 6.10
N PHE A 43 -5.09 -23.52 6.00
CA PHE A 43 -6.51 -23.20 5.75
C PHE A 43 -7.21 -22.27 6.78
N HIS A 44 -6.53 -21.85 7.84
CA HIS A 44 -6.98 -20.78 8.75
C HIS A 44 -6.33 -19.46 8.35
N CYS A 45 -6.47 -19.13 7.07
CA CYS A 45 -5.68 -18.15 6.35
C CYS A 45 -5.72 -16.77 7.01
N VAL A 46 -4.53 -16.25 7.28
CA VAL A 46 -4.31 -14.85 7.58
C VAL A 46 -4.58 -14.06 6.30
N TYR A 47 -5.72 -13.38 6.25
CA TYR A 47 -6.13 -12.61 5.08
C TYR A 47 -5.68 -11.16 5.21
N LYS A 48 -5.20 -10.57 4.10
CA LYS A 48 -5.03 -9.12 4.00
C LYS A 48 -6.43 -8.49 4.00
N THR A 49 -6.65 -7.52 4.88
CA THR A 49 -7.93 -6.85 5.11
C THR A 49 -7.76 -5.33 5.09
N LEU A 50 -8.86 -4.63 4.81
CA LEU A 50 -8.93 -3.17 4.74
C LEU A 50 -9.78 -2.66 5.89
N SER A 51 -9.38 -1.53 6.47
CA SER A 51 -10.20 -0.75 7.39
C SER A 51 -10.03 0.75 7.14
N VAL A 52 -11.00 1.55 7.56
CA VAL A 52 -10.95 3.01 7.38
C VAL A 52 -9.90 3.63 8.30
N VAL A 53 -9.25 4.71 7.83
CA VAL A 53 -8.40 5.55 8.67
C VAL A 53 -9.31 6.53 9.42
N ARG A 54 -9.44 6.36 10.74
CA ARG A 54 -10.28 7.25 11.58
C ARG A 54 -9.52 8.47 12.08
N LYS A 55 -8.40 8.26 12.76
CA LYS A 55 -7.60 9.33 13.37
C LYS A 55 -6.16 9.20 12.90
N HIS A 56 -5.75 10.04 11.96
CA HIS A 56 -4.37 10.10 11.50
C HIS A 56 -4.07 11.44 10.82
N ALA A 57 -2.89 12.01 11.04
CA ALA A 57 -2.51 13.31 10.48
C ALA A 57 -2.60 13.37 8.95
N ILE A 58 -2.37 12.24 8.28
CA ILE A 58 -2.49 12.14 6.82
C ILE A 58 -3.86 12.56 6.29
N THR A 59 -4.95 12.32 7.03
CA THR A 59 -6.32 12.58 6.54
C THR A 59 -6.52 14.08 6.29
N ASP A 60 -6.25 14.90 7.30
CA ASP A 60 -6.32 16.36 7.18
C ASP A 60 -5.33 16.90 6.13
N MET A 61 -4.10 16.37 6.10
CA MET A 61 -3.07 16.80 5.14
C MET A 61 -3.41 16.45 3.70
N TRP A 62 -4.07 15.31 3.47
CA TRP A 62 -4.52 14.87 2.16
C TRP A 62 -5.68 15.72 1.65
N ASP A 63 -6.67 15.99 2.49
CA ASP A 63 -7.90 16.69 2.07
C ASP A 63 -7.73 18.20 1.94
N THR A 64 -6.85 18.81 2.75
CA THR A 64 -6.74 20.29 2.83
C THR A 64 -5.35 20.82 2.48
N GLY A 65 -4.34 19.97 2.48
CA GLY A 65 -2.94 20.35 2.33
C GLY A 65 -2.38 20.17 0.91
N PRO A 66 -1.11 20.58 0.69
CA PRO A 66 -0.44 20.40 -0.60
C PRO A 66 -0.01 18.94 -0.86
N LEU A 67 -0.10 18.04 0.14
CA LEU A 67 0.32 16.65 0.05
C LEU A 67 -0.33 15.92 -1.14
N CYS A 68 -1.66 16.03 -1.29
CA CYS A 68 -2.37 15.37 -2.38
C CYS A 68 -1.83 15.84 -3.75
N ARG A 69 -1.64 17.16 -3.92
CA ARG A 69 -1.07 17.71 -5.18
C ARG A 69 0.32 17.14 -5.45
N ASP A 70 1.22 17.17 -4.47
CA ASP A 70 2.60 16.74 -4.67
C ASP A 70 2.70 15.23 -4.98
N ILE A 71 1.82 14.42 -4.36
CA ILE A 71 1.69 12.98 -4.69
C ILE A 71 1.12 12.79 -6.09
N MET A 72 0.11 13.55 -6.49
CA MET A 72 -0.46 13.47 -7.83
C MET A 72 0.52 13.91 -8.92
N GLU A 73 1.36 14.92 -8.65
CA GLU A 73 2.48 15.30 -9.53
C GLU A 73 3.52 14.19 -9.64
N CYS A 74 3.82 13.48 -8.54
CA CYS A 74 4.70 12.31 -8.57
C CYS A 74 4.13 11.16 -9.44
N LEU A 75 2.81 11.10 -9.59
CA LEU A 75 2.08 10.04 -10.31
C LEU A 75 1.60 10.47 -11.70
N GLU A 76 1.97 11.66 -12.18
CA GLU A 76 1.42 12.27 -13.41
C GLU A 76 1.56 11.40 -14.67
N ASN A 77 2.60 10.57 -14.74
CA ASN A 77 2.93 9.71 -15.89
C ASN A 77 2.55 8.24 -15.67
N VAL A 78 1.77 7.95 -14.63
CA VAL A 78 1.31 6.59 -14.30
C VAL A 78 -0.12 6.42 -14.83
N GLU A 79 -0.42 5.29 -15.49
CA GLU A 79 -1.80 4.90 -15.82
C GLU A 79 -2.58 4.47 -14.55
N MET A 80 -2.80 5.43 -13.67
CA MET A 80 -3.39 5.24 -12.36
C MET A 80 -4.91 5.16 -12.44
N ILE A 81 -5.48 4.23 -11.68
CA ILE A 81 -6.92 4.06 -11.49
C ILE A 81 -7.39 4.80 -10.22
N GLY A 82 -6.57 4.82 -9.17
CA GLY A 82 -6.87 5.56 -7.95
C GLY A 82 -5.76 5.50 -6.90
N VAL A 83 -5.85 6.40 -5.93
CA VAL A 83 -5.08 6.38 -4.68
C VAL A 83 -6.06 6.33 -3.53
N ASP A 84 -5.87 5.35 -2.65
CA ASP A 84 -6.66 5.18 -1.44
C ASP A 84 -5.77 5.32 -0.20
N ILE A 85 -6.28 5.97 0.86
CA ILE A 85 -5.61 6.02 2.16
C ILE A 85 -6.40 5.18 3.15
N LEU A 86 -5.82 4.05 3.54
CA LEU A 86 -6.50 2.96 4.24
C LEU A 86 -5.66 2.45 5.41
N ARG A 87 -6.27 1.74 6.35
CA ARG A 87 -5.56 0.83 7.24
C ARG A 87 -5.49 -0.54 6.55
N LEU A 88 -4.29 -1.02 6.22
CA LEU A 88 -4.10 -2.22 5.41
C LEU A 88 -3.14 -3.19 6.12
N GLY A 89 -3.60 -4.40 6.40
CA GLY A 89 -2.79 -5.37 7.13
C GLY A 89 -3.42 -6.74 7.15
N TYR A 90 -2.72 -7.67 7.75
CA TYR A 90 -3.16 -9.06 7.88
C TYR A 90 -4.05 -9.22 9.11
N GLU A 91 -5.09 -10.03 8.99
CA GLU A 91 -5.98 -10.36 10.10
C GLU A 91 -5.27 -11.32 11.08
N HIS A 92 -4.69 -10.76 12.14
CA HIS A 92 -4.13 -11.51 13.27
C HIS A 92 -4.75 -11.01 14.59
N LEU A 93 -5.51 -11.86 15.29
CA LEU A 93 -5.74 -11.85 16.76
C LEU A 93 -6.08 -10.50 17.46
N SER A 94 -6.54 -9.46 16.77
CA SER A 94 -7.04 -8.24 17.41
C SER A 94 -8.56 -8.32 17.60
N LYS A 95 -9.00 -7.92 18.78
CA LYS A 95 -10.37 -8.09 19.27
C LYS A 95 -11.35 -7.33 18.39
N LEU A 96 -12.51 -7.95 18.20
CA LEU A 96 -13.70 -7.38 17.57
C LEU A 96 -14.31 -6.31 18.49
N ASP A 97 -13.60 -5.22 18.75
CA ASP A 97 -14.20 -4.02 19.32
C ASP A 97 -14.09 -2.93 18.25
N GLU A 98 -15.22 -2.59 17.65
CA GLU A 98 -15.31 -1.61 16.55
C GLU A 98 -14.80 -0.22 16.95
N ASP A 99 -14.62 0.04 18.24
CA ASP A 99 -14.14 1.29 18.83
C ASP A 99 -12.63 1.35 19.06
N GLU A 100 -11.89 0.23 18.97
CA GLU A 100 -10.43 0.25 19.06
C GLU A 100 -9.78 0.59 17.70
N GLU A 101 -8.70 1.36 17.74
CA GLU A 101 -7.96 1.73 16.55
C GLU A 101 -7.26 0.49 15.96
N SER A 102 -7.58 0.16 14.70
CA SER A 102 -6.96 -0.96 13.97
C SER A 102 -5.44 -0.87 14.07
N ASP A 103 -4.82 -1.95 14.55
CA ASP A 103 -3.36 -2.12 14.65
C ASP A 103 -2.65 -2.18 13.29
N LYS A 104 -3.43 -2.27 12.21
CA LYS A 104 -2.92 -2.30 10.84
C LYS A 104 -2.22 -0.97 10.50
N PRO A 105 -1.11 -1.02 9.75
CA PRO A 105 -0.44 0.18 9.24
C PRO A 105 -1.40 1.08 8.46
N VAL A 106 -1.17 2.40 8.54
CA VAL A 106 -1.77 3.35 7.60
C VAL A 106 -0.99 3.25 6.29
N THR A 107 -1.70 3.03 5.20
CA THR A 107 -1.12 2.77 3.89
C THR A 107 -1.77 3.63 2.82
N MET A 108 -0.93 4.28 2.02
CA MET A 108 -1.29 4.83 0.72
C MET A 108 -1.23 3.71 -0.32
N LEU A 109 -2.40 3.30 -0.81
CA LEU A 109 -2.55 2.23 -1.79
C LEU A 109 -2.79 2.81 -3.18
N ILE A 110 -1.81 2.65 -4.06
CA ILE A 110 -1.86 3.11 -5.45
C ILE A 110 -2.36 1.97 -6.33
N SER A 111 -3.49 2.18 -7.00
CA SER A 111 -4.05 1.24 -7.97
C SER A 111 -3.70 1.68 -9.37
N VAL A 112 -3.04 0.83 -10.13
CA VAL A 112 -2.67 1.09 -11.53
C VAL A 112 -3.34 0.09 -12.46
N LYS A 113 -3.45 0.47 -13.73
CA LYS A 113 -3.93 -0.43 -14.77
C LYS A 113 -3.00 -1.66 -14.88
N LYS A 114 -3.61 -2.81 -15.14
CA LYS A 114 -2.86 -4.05 -15.35
C LYS A 114 -1.83 -3.90 -16.48
N ASP A 115 -0.62 -4.45 -16.27
CA ASP A 115 0.47 -4.48 -17.24
C ASP A 115 0.98 -3.09 -17.69
N SER A 116 0.59 -2.00 -17.01
CA SER A 116 0.97 -0.63 -17.40
C SER A 116 2.30 -0.16 -16.84
N ILE A 117 2.89 -0.90 -15.90
CA ILE A 117 4.14 -0.53 -15.22
C ILE A 117 4.95 -1.77 -14.88
N ASP A 118 6.26 -1.72 -15.12
CA ASP A 118 7.17 -2.77 -14.66
C ASP A 118 7.53 -2.60 -13.17
N LEU A 119 8.05 -3.67 -12.57
CA LEU A 119 8.30 -3.71 -11.13
C LEU A 119 9.36 -2.71 -10.66
N SER A 120 10.38 -2.43 -11.48
CA SER A 120 11.46 -1.53 -11.11
C SER A 120 10.96 -0.09 -11.08
N ASN A 121 10.20 0.32 -12.09
CA ASN A 121 9.56 1.62 -12.13
C ASN A 121 8.50 1.78 -11.03
N GLY A 122 7.69 0.75 -10.80
CA GLY A 122 6.73 0.73 -9.70
C GLY A 122 7.39 0.91 -8.33
N LEU A 123 8.51 0.23 -8.10
CA LEU A 123 9.30 0.41 -6.87
C LEU A 123 9.83 1.84 -6.76
N ALA A 124 10.48 2.37 -7.80
CA ALA A 124 11.01 3.73 -7.77
C ALA A 124 9.93 4.79 -7.43
N ILE A 125 8.73 4.63 -7.99
CA ILE A 125 7.59 5.53 -7.72
C ILE A 125 7.13 5.41 -6.27
N VAL A 126 6.93 4.19 -5.77
CA VAL A 126 6.53 3.94 -4.38
C VAL A 126 7.52 4.53 -3.38
N LEU A 127 8.83 4.44 -3.66
CA LEU A 127 9.87 5.06 -2.84
C LEU A 127 9.80 6.59 -2.86
N ARG A 128 9.59 7.18 -4.04
CA ARG A 128 9.45 8.63 -4.18
C ARG A 128 8.21 9.17 -3.47
N CYS A 129 7.08 8.46 -3.55
CA CYS A 129 5.89 8.80 -2.76
C CYS A 129 6.16 8.73 -1.25
N GLN A 130 6.92 7.74 -0.79
CA GLN A 130 7.33 7.65 0.62
C GLN A 130 8.23 8.81 1.04
N GLU A 131 9.17 9.22 0.19
CA GLU A 131 10.00 10.40 0.45
C GLU A 131 9.16 11.66 0.58
N ILE A 132 8.15 11.85 -0.30
CA ILE A 132 7.19 12.96 -0.18
C ILE A 132 6.47 12.86 1.17
N LEU A 133 5.90 11.72 1.55
CA LEU A 133 5.24 11.58 2.86
C LEU A 133 6.16 11.96 4.04
N ARG A 134 7.43 11.58 3.97
CA ARG A 134 8.44 11.94 4.97
C ARG A 134 8.73 13.44 5.04
N THR A 135 8.71 14.17 3.92
CA THR A 135 8.89 15.65 3.98
C THR A 135 7.72 16.35 4.68
N TYR A 136 6.56 15.70 4.76
CA TYR A 136 5.39 16.15 5.51
C TYR A 136 5.35 15.61 6.95
N GLY A 137 6.37 14.86 7.40
CA GLY A 137 6.43 14.27 8.75
C GLY A 137 5.48 13.08 8.95
N LEU A 138 5.23 12.31 7.88
CA LEU A 138 4.39 11.11 7.89
C LEU A 138 5.25 9.85 7.71
N GLU A 139 6.19 9.62 8.63
CA GLU A 139 7.11 8.48 8.57
C GLU A 139 6.42 7.12 8.83
N ASP A 140 5.25 7.14 9.46
CA ASP A 140 4.45 5.98 9.83
C ASP A 140 3.46 5.53 8.75
N VAL A 141 3.49 6.17 7.57
CA VAL A 141 2.65 5.82 6.43
C VAL A 141 3.43 4.93 5.46
N GLU A 142 2.90 3.73 5.21
CA GLU A 142 3.41 2.84 4.18
C GLU A 142 2.85 3.23 2.79
N VAL A 143 3.58 2.90 1.73
CA VAL A 143 3.11 3.04 0.36
C VAL A 143 3.15 1.68 -0.33
N GLU A 144 2.05 1.30 -0.95
CA GLU A 144 1.93 0.07 -1.72
C GLU A 144 1.33 0.36 -3.09
N MET A 145 1.75 -0.38 -4.11
CA MET A 145 1.23 -0.29 -5.47
C MET A 145 0.74 -1.66 -5.95
N LYS A 146 -0.47 -1.68 -6.50
CA LYS A 146 -1.12 -2.89 -7.01
C LYS A 146 -1.71 -2.69 -8.40
N GLU A 147 -1.74 -3.76 -9.16
CA GLU A 147 -2.60 -3.83 -10.35
C GLU A 147 -4.06 -3.89 -9.94
N ALA A 148 -4.93 -3.18 -10.66
CA ALA A 148 -6.37 -3.37 -10.55
C ALA A 148 -6.94 -3.88 -11.87
N VAL A 149 -7.70 -4.97 -11.78
CA VAL A 149 -8.53 -5.45 -12.88
C VAL A 149 -9.89 -4.78 -12.75
N LEU A 150 -10.17 -3.79 -13.58
CA LEU A 150 -11.52 -3.26 -13.75
C LEU A 150 -12.35 -4.35 -14.45
N SER A 151 -13.16 -5.07 -13.67
CA SER A 151 -14.22 -5.89 -14.24
C SER A 151 -15.44 -5.00 -14.38
N PHE A 152 -15.79 -4.64 -15.62
CA PHE A 152 -17.10 -4.09 -15.91
C PHE A 152 -18.11 -5.24 -15.70
N LEU A 153 -18.99 -5.08 -14.72
CA LEU A 153 -20.17 -5.95 -14.52
C LEU A 153 -21.25 -5.59 -15.55
#